data_AF-A0A0L0LB07-F1
#
_entry.id   AF-A0A0L0LB07-F1
#
_cell.length_a   1.000
_cell.length_b   1.000
_cell.length_c   1.000
_cell.angle_alpha   90.00
_cell.angle_beta   90.00
_cell.angle_gamma   90.00
#
_symmetry.space_group_name_H-M   'P 1'
#
loop_
_entity.id
_entity.type
_entity.pdbx_description
1 polymer ?
#
loop_
_entity_poly.entity_id
_entity_poly.type
_entity_poly.pdbx_seq_one_letter_code
_entity_poly.pdbx_strand_id
1 'polypeptide(L)'
;MRRILSSLLLAFLCFVSIVPAIALAQTGGQPSGTAPTGGQPSGTPPPSNAGSGLVNPLNNIDSLPDFLNAILNAVVDIGSIILVLALVYTGFLFVAAQGNQEKLSSARNALIWTVVGGLVLLGAKAIGLVIEATVKTL
;
A
#
# COMPACT_ATOMS: atom_id res chain seq x y z
N MET A 1 1.97 -29.53 3.59
CA MET A 1 2.49 -28.14 3.54
C MET A 1 2.26 -27.43 2.20
N ARG A 2 2.44 -28.07 1.04
CA ARG A 2 2.25 -27.44 -0.30
C ARG A 2 0.81 -26.96 -0.60
N ARG A 3 -0.22 -27.63 -0.06
CA ARG A 3 -1.64 -27.28 -0.27
C ARG A 3 -2.11 -26.05 0.51
N ILE A 4 -1.61 -25.87 1.75
CA ILE A 4 -1.89 -24.68 2.56
C ILE A 4 -1.17 -23.46 2.00
N LEU A 5 0.08 -23.61 1.55
CA LEU A 5 0.84 -22.51 0.94
C LEU A 5 0.22 -22.05 -0.39
N SER A 6 -0.26 -23.00 -1.23
CA SER A 6 -0.98 -22.66 -2.47
C SER A 6 -2.35 -22.03 -2.22
N SER A 7 -3.08 -22.45 -1.17
CA SER A 7 -4.36 -21.85 -0.81
C SER A 7 -4.20 -20.43 -0.25
N LEU A 8 -3.12 -20.17 0.48
CA LEU A 8 -2.82 -18.85 1.05
C LEU A 8 -2.33 -17.87 -0.03
N LEU A 9 -1.54 -18.37 -1.00
CA LEU A 9 -1.07 -17.58 -2.15
C LEU A 9 -2.21 -17.29 -3.14
N LEU A 10 -3.13 -18.23 -3.37
CA LEU A 10 -4.31 -18.00 -4.22
C LEU A 10 -5.33 -17.07 -3.55
N ALA A 11 -5.53 -17.17 -2.23
CA ALA A 11 -6.36 -16.23 -1.47
C ALA A 11 -5.78 -14.82 -1.46
N PHE A 12 -4.44 -14.67 -1.33
CA PHE A 12 -3.76 -13.38 -1.43
C PHE A 12 -3.88 -12.78 -2.85
N LEU A 13 -3.77 -13.59 -3.90
CA LEU A 13 -3.95 -13.16 -5.29
C LEU A 13 -5.40 -12.73 -5.60
N CYS A 14 -6.40 -13.45 -5.07
CA CYS A 14 -7.81 -13.08 -5.20
C CYS A 14 -8.15 -11.79 -4.45
N PHE A 15 -7.55 -11.57 -3.26
CA PHE A 15 -7.79 -10.36 -2.47
C PHE A 15 -7.22 -9.11 -3.16
N VAL A 16 -6.03 -9.22 -3.77
CA VAL A 16 -5.38 -8.12 -4.50
C VAL A 16 -6.15 -7.72 -5.78
N SER A 17 -6.89 -8.65 -6.40
CA SER A 17 -7.69 -8.36 -7.62
C SER A 17 -9.10 -7.82 -7.32
N ILE A 18 -9.66 -8.11 -6.14
CA ILE A 18 -11.02 -7.69 -5.76
C ILE A 18 -11.03 -6.25 -5.21
N VAL A 19 -9.99 -5.81 -4.51
CA VAL A 19 -9.90 -4.46 -3.91
C VAL A 19 -10.04 -3.29 -4.92
N PRO A 20 -9.46 -3.31 -6.14
CA PRO A 20 -9.67 -2.23 -7.09
C PRO A 20 -11.11 -2.15 -7.62
N ALA A 21 -11.88 -3.24 -7.60
CA ALA A 21 -13.27 -3.24 -8.10
C ALA A 21 -14.26 -2.55 -7.14
N ILE A 22 -13.99 -2.53 -5.84
CA ILE A 22 -14.85 -1.90 -4.82
C ILE A 22 -14.57 -0.39 -4.72
N ALA A 23 -13.35 0.04 -5.07
CA ALA A 23 -12.95 1.45 -5.02
C ALA A 23 -13.46 2.31 -6.20
N LEU A 24 -13.79 1.70 -7.36
CA LEU A 24 -14.35 2.43 -8.52
C LEU A 24 -15.89 2.42 -8.59
N ALA A 25 -16.59 1.86 -7.59
CA ALA A 25 -18.05 1.64 -7.66
C ALA A 25 -18.92 2.67 -6.90
N GLN A 26 -18.44 3.89 -6.63
CA GLN A 26 -19.33 4.99 -6.22
C GLN A 26 -19.64 5.90 -7.40
N THR A 27 -20.49 5.38 -8.29
CA THR A 27 -21.41 6.21 -9.06
C THR A 27 -22.76 6.18 -8.34
N GLY A 28 -23.30 7.34 -7.94
CA GLY A 28 -24.74 7.45 -7.69
C GLY A 28 -25.15 8.42 -6.58
N GLY A 29 -25.68 9.58 -6.99
CA GLY A 29 -26.63 10.35 -6.16
C GLY A 29 -26.44 11.87 -6.13
N GLN A 30 -26.55 12.56 -7.27
CA GLN A 30 -26.81 14.00 -7.27
C GLN A 30 -28.30 14.24 -7.54
N PRO A 31 -29.08 14.85 -6.63
CA PRO A 31 -30.45 15.25 -6.94
C PRO A 31 -30.42 16.47 -7.86
N SER A 32 -30.99 16.31 -9.05
CA SER A 32 -31.28 17.37 -10.00
C SER A 32 -32.46 18.22 -9.50
N GLY A 33 -32.25 19.51 -9.33
CA GLY A 33 -33.28 20.52 -9.11
C GLY A 33 -33.09 21.68 -10.09
N THR A 34 -34.11 21.94 -10.90
CA THR A 34 -34.13 22.76 -12.12
C THR A 34 -34.41 24.26 -11.90
N ALA A 35 -33.56 25.10 -12.52
CA ALA A 35 -33.83 26.33 -13.34
C ALA A 35 -34.28 27.67 -12.67
N PRO A 36 -34.27 28.82 -13.40
CA PRO A 36 -33.15 29.51 -14.07
C PRO A 36 -33.12 31.03 -13.74
N THR A 37 -32.00 31.76 -13.91
CA THR A 37 -31.99 33.19 -14.38
C THR A 37 -30.57 33.81 -14.41
N GLY A 38 -30.15 34.26 -15.60
CA GLY A 38 -29.63 35.62 -15.83
C GLY A 38 -28.16 35.94 -15.54
N GLY A 39 -27.34 36.03 -16.60
CA GLY A 39 -26.23 37.01 -16.70
C GLY A 39 -24.81 36.47 -16.83
N GLN A 40 -24.34 36.28 -18.08
CA GLN A 40 -22.93 36.50 -18.49
C GLN A 40 -22.96 37.70 -19.44
N PRO A 41 -21.96 38.62 -19.47
CA PRO A 41 -20.53 38.30 -19.69
C PRO A 41 -19.62 39.12 -18.72
N SER A 42 -18.31 38.95 -18.52
CA SER A 42 -17.17 38.46 -19.29
C SER A 42 -16.03 38.21 -18.29
N GLY A 43 -15.27 37.12 -18.41
CA GLY A 43 -13.99 36.97 -17.69
C GLY A 43 -13.63 35.53 -17.35
N THR A 44 -12.87 34.88 -18.26
CA THR A 44 -12.09 33.63 -18.10
C THR A 44 -12.84 32.31 -17.87
N PRO A 45 -12.38 31.14 -18.38
CA PRO A 45 -11.54 30.82 -19.55
C PRO A 45 -12.24 29.83 -20.54
N PRO A 46 -11.85 29.77 -21.82
CA PRO A 46 -11.64 28.47 -22.50
C PRO A 46 -10.42 28.51 -23.44
N PRO A 47 -9.83 27.38 -23.90
CA PRO A 47 -10.43 26.07 -24.03
C PRO A 47 -9.67 24.93 -23.34
N SER A 48 -10.43 23.86 -23.09
CA SER A 48 -9.97 22.49 -23.04
C SER A 48 -8.84 22.22 -24.04
N ASN A 49 -7.62 22.01 -23.52
CA ASN A 49 -6.59 21.26 -24.22
C ASN A 49 -7.02 19.79 -24.21
N ALA A 50 -7.87 19.42 -25.17
CA ALA A 50 -7.86 18.09 -25.75
C ALA A 50 -6.53 17.90 -26.50
N GLY A 51 -5.44 17.82 -25.74
CA GLY A 51 -4.13 17.42 -26.19
C GLY A 51 -3.91 16.01 -25.67
N SER A 52 -3.87 15.07 -26.59
CA SER A 52 -3.34 13.72 -26.41
C SER A 52 -1.94 13.80 -25.77
N GLY A 53 -1.89 13.79 -24.44
CA GLY A 53 -0.70 13.68 -23.62
C GLY A 53 -1.04 12.65 -22.56
N LEU A 54 -0.13 11.72 -22.30
CA LEU A 54 -0.28 10.65 -21.31
C LEU A 54 -0.94 11.20 -20.03
N VAL A 55 -2.23 10.89 -19.82
CA VAL A 55 -2.88 11.02 -18.52
C VAL A 55 -2.18 9.99 -17.64
N ASN A 56 -1.23 10.44 -16.84
CA ASN A 56 -0.50 9.59 -15.93
C ASN A 56 -1.52 8.95 -14.96
N PRO A 57 -1.72 7.62 -14.98
CA PRO A 57 -2.71 6.94 -14.14
C PRO A 57 -2.31 6.93 -12.64
N LEU A 58 -1.26 7.66 -12.28
CA LEU A 58 -0.86 7.99 -10.92
C LEU A 58 -1.02 9.51 -10.77
N ASN A 59 -2.08 9.96 -10.11
CA ASN A 59 -2.34 11.38 -9.84
C ASN A 59 -1.05 12.16 -9.50
N ASN A 60 -0.73 13.18 -10.30
CA ASN A 60 0.19 14.27 -9.95
C ASN A 60 1.58 13.85 -9.41
N ILE A 61 2.32 13.00 -10.13
CA ILE A 61 3.73 12.76 -9.82
C ILE A 61 4.57 13.50 -10.86
N ASP A 62 4.80 14.80 -10.61
CA ASP A 62 5.65 15.65 -11.45
C ASP A 62 7.15 15.55 -11.07
N SER A 63 7.51 14.66 -10.15
CA SER A 63 8.87 14.57 -9.60
C SER A 63 9.20 13.17 -9.07
N LEU A 64 10.42 12.68 -9.32
CA LEU A 64 10.94 11.42 -8.75
C LEU A 64 10.67 11.21 -7.23
N PRO A 65 10.78 12.22 -6.35
CA PRO A 65 10.48 12.05 -4.92
C PRO A 65 9.07 11.53 -4.63
N ASP A 66 8.04 12.00 -5.34
CA ASP A 66 6.67 11.56 -5.10
C ASP A 66 6.43 10.12 -5.59
N PHE A 67 7.12 9.71 -6.66
CA PHE A 67 7.13 8.31 -7.10
C PHE A 67 7.76 7.39 -6.05
N LEU A 68 8.88 7.82 -5.47
CA LEU A 68 9.58 7.10 -4.42
C LEU A 68 8.75 7.02 -3.13
N ASN A 69 8.03 8.08 -2.76
CA ASN A 69 7.13 8.05 -1.62
C ASN A 69 5.91 7.16 -1.83
N ALA A 70 5.32 7.18 -3.03
CA ALA A 70 4.22 6.28 -3.37
C ALA A 70 4.64 4.81 -3.29
N ILE A 71 5.81 4.45 -3.83
CA ILE A 71 6.30 3.07 -3.80
C ILE A 71 6.73 2.64 -2.39
N LEU A 72 7.36 3.52 -1.60
CA LEU A 72 7.68 3.24 -0.19
C LEU A 72 6.43 2.97 0.63
N ASN A 73 5.39 3.80 0.46
CA ASN A 73 4.13 3.61 1.18
C ASN A 73 3.44 2.30 0.77
N ALA A 74 3.42 1.97 -0.52
CA ALA A 74 2.86 0.70 -1.00
C ALA A 74 3.61 -0.52 -0.44
N VAL A 75 4.95 -0.48 -0.41
CA VAL A 75 5.78 -1.57 0.14
C VAL A 75 5.57 -1.73 1.64
N VAL A 76 5.48 -0.64 2.40
CA VAL A 76 5.27 -0.71 3.84
C VAL A 76 3.87 -1.22 4.18
N ASP A 77 2.85 -0.81 3.43
CA ASP A 77 1.47 -1.26 3.65
C ASP A 77 1.34 -2.77 3.45
N ILE A 78 1.81 -3.29 2.30
CA ILE A 78 1.90 -4.75 2.05
C ILE A 78 2.80 -5.44 3.09
N GLY A 79 3.95 -4.85 3.40
CA GLY A 79 4.93 -5.44 4.31
C GLY A 79 4.40 -5.59 5.72
N SER A 80 3.55 -4.67 6.17
CA SER A 80 2.97 -4.69 7.52
C SER A 80 2.06 -5.90 7.73
N ILE A 81 1.24 -6.24 6.73
CA ILE A 81 0.34 -7.40 6.75
C ILE A 81 1.16 -8.69 6.77
N ILE A 82 2.20 -8.79 5.94
CA ILE A 82 3.09 -9.96 5.87
C ILE A 82 3.85 -10.14 7.19
N LEU A 83 4.30 -9.04 7.80
CA LEU A 83 5.03 -9.05 9.06
C LEU A 83 4.20 -9.67 10.19
N VAL A 84 2.93 -9.28 10.31
CA VAL A 84 2.02 -9.83 11.33
C VAL A 84 1.81 -11.33 11.11
N LEU A 85 1.61 -11.76 9.86
CA LEU A 85 1.48 -13.19 9.54
C LEU A 85 2.75 -13.98 9.90
N ALA A 86 3.93 -13.46 9.58
CA ALA A 86 5.21 -14.07 9.92
C ALA A 86 5.41 -14.18 11.45
N LEU A 87 5.00 -13.16 12.20
CA LEU A 87 5.07 -13.14 13.66
C LEU A 87 4.16 -14.21 14.30
N VAL A 88 2.93 -14.36 13.80
CA VAL A 88 2.04 -15.44 14.26
C VAL A 88 2.59 -16.82 13.92
N TYR A 89 3.12 -17.00 12.70
CA TYR A 89 3.71 -18.27 12.27
C TYR A 89 4.90 -18.70 13.14
N THR A 90 5.80 -17.77 13.44
CA THR A 90 6.96 -18.04 14.30
C THR A 90 6.56 -18.33 15.75
N GLY A 91 5.56 -17.62 16.27
CA GLY A 91 4.97 -17.91 17.58
C GLY A 91 4.41 -19.33 17.65
N PHE A 92 3.66 -19.77 16.64
CA PHE A 92 3.14 -21.13 16.58
C PHE A 92 4.26 -22.18 16.52
N LEU A 93 5.32 -21.91 15.75
CA LEU A 93 6.47 -22.82 15.64
C LEU A 93 7.21 -22.98 16.98
N PHE A 94 7.25 -21.92 17.80
CA PHE A 94 7.83 -21.96 19.15
C PHE A 94 7.01 -22.83 20.10
N VAL A 95 5.66 -22.75 20.02
CA VAL A 95 4.76 -23.59 20.82
C VAL A 95 4.83 -25.05 20.37
N ALA A 96 4.87 -25.29 19.06
CA ALA A 96 4.93 -26.64 18.49
C ALA A 96 6.27 -27.37 18.72
N ALA A 97 7.33 -26.66 19.12
CA ALA A 97 8.64 -27.25 19.34
C ALA A 97 8.70 -28.14 20.60
N GLN A 98 7.82 -27.94 21.59
CA GLN A 98 7.63 -28.75 22.82
C GLN A 98 8.86 -29.53 23.34
N GLY A 99 10.05 -28.89 23.40
CA GLY A 99 11.26 -29.49 23.95
C GLY A 99 12.18 -30.23 22.96
N ASN A 100 11.84 -30.32 21.67
CA ASN A 100 12.78 -30.76 20.64
C ASN A 100 13.75 -29.61 20.31
N GLN A 101 15.04 -29.79 20.64
CA GLN A 101 16.10 -28.80 20.43
C GLN A 101 16.24 -28.36 18.97
N GLU A 102 16.02 -29.26 18.01
CA GLU A 102 16.16 -28.97 16.58
C GLU A 102 15.06 -28.00 16.10
N LYS A 103 13.82 -28.24 16.53
CA LYS A 103 12.68 -27.36 16.22
C LYS A 103 12.77 -26.03 16.94
N LEU A 104 13.29 -26.02 18.16
CA LEU A 104 13.50 -24.80 18.93
C LEU A 104 14.55 -23.88 18.28
N SER A 105 15.64 -24.46 17.79
CA SER A 105 16.68 -23.73 17.04
C SER A 105 16.09 -23.10 15.77
N SER A 106 15.31 -23.88 15.01
CA SER A 106 14.63 -23.38 13.81
C SER A 106 13.64 -22.25 14.13
N ALA A 107 12.86 -22.38 15.22
CA ALA A 107 11.92 -21.36 15.66
C ALA A 107 12.61 -20.05 16.06
N ARG A 108 13.78 -20.13 16.72
CA ARG A 108 14.60 -18.96 17.05
C ARG A 108 15.11 -18.26 15.79
N ASN A 109 15.65 -19.00 14.83
CA ASN A 109 16.11 -18.41 13.57
C ASN A 109 14.97 -17.72 12.82
N ALA A 110 13.79 -18.33 12.79
CA ALA A 110 12.62 -17.74 12.15
C ALA A 110 12.15 -16.46 12.86
N LEU A 111 12.20 -16.42 14.20
CA LEU A 111 11.92 -15.22 14.99
C LEU A 111 12.91 -14.11 14.66
N ILE A 112 14.21 -14.39 14.68
CA ILE A 112 15.24 -13.39 14.33
C ILE A 112 14.99 -12.83 12.93
N TRP A 113 14.66 -13.70 11.97
CA TRP A 113 14.41 -13.24 10.61
C TRP A 113 13.15 -12.38 10.49
N THR A 114 12.12 -12.69 11.26
CA THR A 114 10.89 -11.88 11.37
C THR A 114 11.17 -10.52 12.01
N VAL A 115 11.98 -10.47 13.06
CA VAL A 115 12.36 -9.22 13.74
C VAL A 115 13.19 -8.34 12.81
N VAL A 116 14.14 -8.91 12.05
CA VAL A 116 14.93 -8.14 11.09
C VAL A 116 14.03 -7.61 9.96
N GLY A 117 13.09 -8.41 9.45
CA GLY A 117 12.11 -7.93 8.46
C GLY A 117 11.27 -6.75 8.97
N GLY A 118 10.84 -6.82 10.24
CA GLY A 118 10.14 -5.71 10.90
C GLY A 118 11.03 -4.49 11.04
N LEU A 119 12.26 -4.67 11.50
CA LEU A 119 13.23 -3.58 11.66
C LEU A 119 13.51 -2.86 10.35
N VAL A 120 13.61 -3.60 9.23
CA VAL A 120 13.78 -3.01 7.89
C VAL A 120 12.56 -2.19 7.49
N LEU A 121 11.34 -2.66 7.78
CA LEU A 121 10.12 -1.90 7.52
C LEU A 121 10.07 -0.58 8.30
N LEU A 122 10.37 -0.63 9.60
CA LEU A 122 10.44 0.55 10.45
C LEU A 122 11.59 1.48 10.01
N GLY A 123 12.74 0.92 9.65
CA GLY A 123 13.91 1.66 9.17
C GLY A 123 13.63 2.41 7.86
N ALA A 124 12.94 1.78 6.91
CA ALA A 124 12.55 2.41 5.66
C ALA A 124 11.65 3.64 5.89
N LYS A 125 10.63 3.51 6.77
CA LYS A 125 9.77 4.64 7.17
C LYS A 125 10.55 5.76 7.86
N ALA A 126 11.47 5.40 8.76
CA ALA A 126 12.28 6.37 9.50
C ALA A 126 13.17 7.19 8.55
N ILE A 127 13.83 6.53 7.59
CA ILE A 127 14.68 7.22 6.61
C ILE A 127 13.85 8.12 5.69
N GLY A 128 12.70 7.64 5.19
CA GLY A 128 11.81 8.45 4.37
C GLY A 128 11.37 9.74 5.06
N LEU A 129 10.98 9.64 6.33
CA LEU A 129 10.58 10.80 7.14
C LEU A 129 11.71 11.82 7.32
N VAL A 130 12.96 11.36 7.50
CA VAL A 130 14.12 12.27 7.63
C VAL A 130 14.39 13.01 6.33
N ILE A 131 14.24 12.34 5.18
CA ILE A 131 14.41 12.98 3.86
C ILE A 131 13.33 14.04 3.65
N GLU A 132 12.06 13.71 3.90
CA GLU A 132 10.95 14.66 3.79
C GLU A 132 11.12 15.87 4.71
N ALA A 133 11.53 15.64 5.97
CA ALA A 133 11.79 16.71 6.93
C ALA A 133 12.90 17.66 6.46
N THR A 134 13.96 17.11 5.85
CA THR A 134 15.08 17.90 5.34
C THR A 134 14.66 18.72 4.11
N VAL A 135 13.94 18.10 3.17
CA VAL A 135 13.46 18.78 1.95
C VAL A 135 12.45 19.87 2.26
N LYS A 136 11.57 19.67 3.26
CA LYS A 136 10.57 20.68 3.67
C LYS A 136 11.19 21.85 4.46
N THR A 137 12.39 21.67 4.99
CA THR A 137 13.11 22.71 5.75
C THR A 137 13.95 23.63 4.85
N LEU A 138 14.25 23.21 3.61
CA LEU A 138 14.78 24.08 2.56
C LEU A 138 13.64 24.82 1.83
#